data_AF-A0A4U8S2U9-F1
#
_entry.id   AF-A0A4U8S2U9-F1
#
_cell.length_a   1.000
_cell.length_b   1.000
_cell.length_c   1.000
_cell.angle_alpha   90.00
_cell.angle_beta   90.00
_cell.angle_gamma   90.00
#
_symmetry.space_group_name_H-M   'P 1'
#
loop_
_entity.id
_entity.type
_entity.pdbx_description
1 polymer ?
#
loop_
_entity_poly.entity_id
_entity_poly.type
_entity_poly.pdbx_seq_one_letter_code
_entity_poly.pdbx_strand_id
1 'polypeptide(L)'
;MLEDIKHHSYAPVCVIAYNRVDKIKKTIQCLAQNVLADKTDVYIFADAPKNEQAAKGVQEVRDYLDSLSGEGFKSLHIVKAEQNLGILGSILSYGELIFKQYDRFIGLEDDIQTHPYFLSYMNDALNFYQDNQRVMAVTAFTHQIANTKSKTLRTYPHDVLFSYAFHSWGWGMWKDRWEQIDWIHADISWFVRSPKHWIIGTILSWFHLIAIRNSSINGYTVGNLWDLHLSHVLYRQDKVCVWPSLYSYTRNFGFDGTGVHTFNFESNVVDFEFASPKEHLTFTNEINLNKWFHFKVGFRYALVWAFGFVKMFKNKILRKF
;
A
#
# COMPACT_ATOMS: atom_id res chain seq x y z
N MET A 1 2.06 20.93 27.03
CA MET A 1 3.37 21.01 26.36
C MET A 1 3.20 20.36 25.00
N LEU A 2 3.31 21.13 23.93
CA LEU A 2 3.40 20.57 22.58
C LEU A 2 4.78 19.90 22.50
N GLU A 3 4.83 18.58 22.31
CA GLU A 3 6.09 17.91 21.96
C GLU A 3 6.55 18.49 20.63
N ASP A 4 7.76 19.04 20.60
CA ASP A 4 8.38 19.56 19.38
C ASP A 4 8.52 18.42 18.36
N ILE A 5 7.69 18.46 17.31
CA ILE A 5 7.79 17.54 16.18
C ILE A 5 9.15 17.78 15.53
N LYS A 6 9.98 16.74 15.45
CA LYS A 6 11.28 16.84 14.79
C LYS A 6 11.05 16.88 13.28
N HIS A 7 11.56 17.90 12.61
CA HIS A 7 11.65 17.88 11.14
C HIS A 7 12.81 16.96 10.73
N HIS A 8 12.47 15.73 10.36
CA HIS A 8 13.42 14.76 9.83
C HIS A 8 13.55 14.90 8.31
N SER A 9 14.79 14.90 7.80
CA SER A 9 15.05 15.01 6.36
C SER A 9 14.45 13.86 5.54
N TYR A 10 14.34 12.66 6.13
CA TYR A 10 13.77 11.47 5.52
C TYR A 10 12.64 10.90 6.38
N ALA A 11 11.60 10.40 5.72
CA ALA A 11 10.46 9.78 6.39
C ALA A 11 10.88 8.44 7.03
N PRO A 12 10.41 8.14 8.27
CA PRO A 12 10.59 6.81 8.85
C PRO A 12 9.79 5.77 8.07
N VAL A 13 10.28 4.54 8.05
CA VAL A 13 9.56 3.40 7.47
C VAL A 13 8.92 2.57 8.57
N CYS A 14 7.64 2.25 8.41
CA CYS A 14 6.87 1.40 9.30
C CYS A 14 6.53 0.11 8.56
N VAL A 15 7.00 -1.03 9.07
CA VAL A 15 6.72 -2.35 8.52
C VAL A 15 5.79 -3.09 9.46
N ILE A 16 4.66 -3.61 8.96
CA ILE A 16 3.79 -4.48 9.73
C ILE A 16 4.16 -5.94 9.46
N ALA A 17 4.34 -6.72 10.52
CA ALA A 17 4.62 -8.14 10.45
C ALA A 17 3.65 -8.93 11.33
N TYR A 18 3.35 -10.17 10.92
CA TYR A 18 2.50 -11.05 11.71
C TYR A 18 3.11 -12.43 11.93
N ASN A 19 2.90 -13.37 11.01
CA ASN A 19 3.19 -14.79 11.25
C ASN A 19 3.91 -15.50 10.09
N ARG A 20 4.60 -14.74 9.22
CA ARG A 20 5.30 -15.25 8.04
C ARG A 20 6.77 -14.83 8.04
N VAL A 21 7.62 -15.62 8.69
CA VAL A 21 9.05 -15.31 8.92
C VAL A 21 9.86 -15.18 7.63
N ASP A 22 9.57 -16.00 6.61
CA ASP A 22 10.22 -15.96 5.30
C ASP A 22 9.91 -14.65 4.56
N LYS A 23 8.67 -14.16 4.67
CA LYS A 23 8.20 -12.94 4.03
C LYS A 23 8.86 -11.72 4.66
N ILE A 24 8.73 -11.56 5.98
CA ILE A 24 9.33 -10.40 6.67
C ILE A 24 10.85 -10.36 6.47
N LYS A 25 11.53 -11.51 6.50
CA LYS A 25 12.97 -11.59 6.25
C LYS A 25 13.34 -11.04 4.88
N LYS A 26 12.62 -11.45 3.83
CA LYS A 26 12.86 -10.97 2.47
C LYS A 26 12.53 -9.48 2.33
N THR A 27 11.44 -9.01 2.93
CA THR A 27 11.06 -7.60 2.93
C THR A 27 12.14 -6.72 3.56
N ILE A 28 12.66 -7.10 4.74
CA ILE A 28 13.76 -6.38 5.40
C ILE A 28 15.04 -6.40 4.58
N GLN A 29 15.41 -7.55 4.01
CA GLN A 29 16.59 -7.66 3.14
C GLN A 29 16.51 -6.75 1.92
N CYS A 30 15.36 -6.68 1.25
CA CYS A 30 15.19 -5.80 0.10
C CYS A 30 15.15 -4.32 0.51
N LEU A 31 14.54 -3.99 1.65
CA LEU A 31 14.54 -2.63 2.16
C LEU A 31 15.95 -2.14 2.51
N ALA A 32 16.77 -3.00 3.14
CA ALA A 32 18.17 -2.71 3.46
C ALA A 32 19.06 -2.42 2.24
N GLN A 33 18.66 -2.91 1.06
CA GLN A 33 19.38 -2.67 -0.21
C GLN A 33 18.98 -1.37 -0.92
N ASN A 34 18.07 -0.58 -0.33
CA ASN A 34 17.66 0.68 -0.94
C ASN A 34 18.72 1.77 -0.81
N VAL A 35 18.79 2.63 -1.82
CA VAL A 35 19.42 3.95 -1.68
C VAL A 35 18.69 4.68 -0.55
N LEU A 36 19.45 5.33 0.35
CA LEU A 36 18.99 5.97 1.59
C LEU A 36 18.64 5.03 2.76
N ALA A 37 18.79 3.71 2.65
CA ALA A 37 18.52 2.80 3.78
C ALA A 37 19.31 3.21 5.05
N ASP A 38 20.58 3.56 4.90
CA ASP A 38 21.48 4.01 5.97
C ASP A 38 21.11 5.37 6.58
N LYS A 39 20.14 6.08 6.00
CA LYS A 39 19.57 7.34 6.50
C LYS A 39 18.16 7.20 7.05
N THR A 40 17.56 6.01 6.95
CA THR A 40 16.16 5.77 7.30
C THR A 40 16.03 5.12 8.67
N ASP A 41 15.22 5.76 9.53
CA ASP A 41 14.74 5.16 10.78
C ASP A 41 13.63 4.13 10.45
N VAL A 42 13.81 2.87 10.84
CA VAL A 42 12.86 1.78 10.55
C VAL A 42 12.19 1.28 11.83
N TYR A 43 10.86 1.18 11.78
CA TYR A 43 10.03 0.65 12.85
C TYR A 43 9.31 -0.60 12.35
N ILE A 44 9.48 -1.73 13.02
CA ILE A 44 8.80 -2.98 12.71
C ILE A 44 7.79 -3.30 13.81
N PHE A 45 6.53 -3.41 13.42
CA PHE A 45 5.41 -3.73 14.31
C PHE A 45 5.01 -5.19 14.12
N ALA A 46 5.26 -6.01 15.13
CA ALA A 46 4.90 -7.42 15.15
C ALA A 46 3.65 -7.64 15.99
N ASP A 47 2.52 -7.98 15.34
CA ASP A 47 1.25 -8.24 16.04
C ASP A 47 1.34 -9.49 16.94
N ALA A 48 0.38 -9.67 17.86
CA ALA A 48 0.30 -10.86 18.73
C ALA A 48 -0.55 -11.97 18.07
N PRO A 49 -0.41 -13.24 18.44
CA PRO A 49 -1.16 -14.32 17.80
C PRO A 49 -2.67 -14.19 18.08
N LYS A 50 -3.49 -14.26 17.02
CA LYS A 50 -4.96 -14.24 17.14
C LYS A 50 -5.55 -15.53 17.74
N ASN A 51 -4.80 -16.62 17.65
CA ASN A 51 -5.17 -17.97 18.10
C ASN A 51 -3.93 -18.86 18.23
N GLU A 52 -4.12 -20.05 18.79
CA GLU A 52 -3.06 -21.04 19.01
C GLU A 52 -2.37 -21.47 17.70
N GLN A 53 -3.11 -21.60 16.60
CA GLN A 53 -2.54 -21.97 15.30
C GLN A 53 -1.55 -20.92 14.77
N ALA A 54 -1.77 -19.64 15.09
CA ALA A 54 -0.87 -18.56 14.69
C ALA A 54 0.34 -18.42 15.62
N ALA A 55 0.29 -18.96 16.85
CA ALA A 55 1.30 -18.74 17.89
C ALA A 55 2.71 -19.09 17.42
N LYS A 56 2.88 -20.25 16.76
CA LYS A 56 4.19 -20.67 16.25
C LYS A 56 4.76 -19.68 15.23
N GLY A 57 3.98 -19.30 14.21
CA GLY A 57 4.45 -18.38 13.17
C GLY A 57 4.74 -16.98 13.69
N VAL A 58 3.95 -16.50 14.66
CA VAL A 58 4.22 -15.21 15.34
C VAL A 58 5.50 -15.28 16.16
N GLN A 59 5.74 -16.39 16.87
CA GLN A 59 6.97 -16.56 17.64
C GLN A 59 8.20 -16.58 16.72
N GLU A 60 8.15 -17.33 15.61
CA GLU A 60 9.23 -17.37 14.62
C GLU A 60 9.54 -15.99 14.04
N VAL A 61 8.52 -15.18 13.76
CA VAL A 61 8.70 -13.78 13.34
C VAL A 61 9.37 -12.96 14.44
N ARG A 62 8.88 -13.05 15.68
CA ARG A 62 9.43 -12.27 16.81
C ARG A 62 10.87 -12.65 17.13
N ASP A 63 11.20 -13.94 17.11
CA ASP A 63 12.57 -14.44 17.32
C ASP A 63 13.51 -13.95 16.22
N TYR A 64 13.08 -13.98 14.97
CA TYR A 64 13.85 -13.41 13.86
C TYR A 64 14.09 -11.92 14.06
N LEU A 65 13.05 -11.15 14.42
CA LEU A 65 13.18 -9.72 14.66
C LEU A 65 14.15 -9.42 15.80
N ASP A 66 14.10 -10.16 16.90
CA ASP A 66 15.04 -10.01 18.03
C ASP A 66 16.50 -10.32 17.66
N SER A 67 16.72 -11.14 16.63
CA SER A 67 18.06 -11.44 16.13
C SER A 67 18.67 -10.31 15.29
N LEU A 68 17.86 -9.33 14.84
CA LEU A 68 18.33 -8.25 13.96
C LEU A 68 19.23 -7.26 14.69
N SER A 69 20.30 -6.84 14.02
CA SER A 69 21.31 -5.91 14.56
C SER A 69 21.54 -4.74 13.62
N GLY A 70 20.52 -3.92 13.39
CA GLY A 70 20.63 -2.70 12.58
C GLY A 70 21.07 -2.95 11.14
N GLU A 71 20.22 -3.65 10.37
CA GLU A 71 20.40 -4.19 9.00
C GLU A 71 20.73 -3.14 7.91
N GLY A 72 21.76 -2.31 8.10
CA GLY A 72 22.11 -1.22 7.18
C GLY A 72 21.19 -0.01 7.28
N PHE A 73 20.32 0.05 8.30
CA PHE A 73 19.45 1.20 8.57
C PHE A 73 20.12 2.22 9.50
N LYS A 74 19.61 3.46 9.49
CA LYS A 74 20.01 4.47 10.47
C LYS A 74 19.66 4.03 11.89
N SER A 75 18.46 3.50 12.07
CA SER A 75 18.01 2.88 13.31
C SER A 75 16.98 1.80 13.01
N LEU A 76 16.86 0.83 13.92
CA LEU A 76 15.87 -0.24 13.84
C LEU A 76 15.17 -0.35 15.20
N HIS A 77 13.85 -0.19 15.18
CA HIS A 77 12.99 -0.26 16.35
C HIS A 77 11.95 -1.36 16.17
N ILE A 78 11.87 -2.28 17.13
CA ILE A 78 10.92 -3.39 17.08
C ILE A 78 9.87 -3.17 18.17
N VAL A 79 8.60 -3.17 17.76
CA VAL A 79 7.45 -3.01 18.64
C VAL A 79 6.60 -4.28 18.53
N LYS A 80 6.39 -4.96 19.65
CA LYS A 80 5.59 -6.19 19.70
C LYS A 80 4.27 -5.90 20.42
N ALA A 81 3.15 -6.18 19.77
CA ALA A 81 1.85 -6.00 20.39
C ALA A 81 1.63 -7.02 21.52
N GLU A 82 1.00 -6.60 22.62
CA GLU A 82 0.66 -7.49 23.74
C GLU A 82 -0.52 -8.42 23.39
N GLN A 83 -1.46 -7.92 22.59
CA GLN A 83 -2.64 -8.65 22.11
C GLN A 83 -2.79 -8.50 20.60
N ASN A 84 -3.53 -9.40 19.95
CA ASN A 84 -3.78 -9.31 18.51
C ASN A 84 -4.63 -8.08 18.21
N LEU A 85 -4.08 -7.13 17.45
CA LEU A 85 -4.77 -5.90 17.05
C LEU A 85 -5.46 -6.03 15.69
N GLY A 86 -5.08 -7.05 14.90
CA GLY A 86 -5.50 -7.18 13.52
C GLY A 86 -4.86 -6.10 12.63
N ILE A 87 -5.17 -6.12 11.33
CA ILE A 87 -4.48 -5.26 10.35
C ILE A 87 -4.76 -3.77 10.61
N LEU A 88 -6.03 -3.38 10.75
CA LEU A 88 -6.41 -1.99 11.00
C LEU A 88 -5.88 -1.50 12.35
N GLY A 89 -6.04 -2.30 13.41
CA GLY A 89 -5.54 -1.93 14.74
C GLY A 89 -4.03 -1.73 14.75
N SER A 90 -3.28 -2.63 14.09
CA SER A 90 -1.83 -2.48 13.92
C SER A 90 -1.47 -1.19 13.19
N ILE A 91 -2.22 -0.85 12.14
CA ILE A 91 -2.04 0.39 11.36
C ILE A 91 -2.23 1.63 12.22
N LEU A 92 -3.33 1.66 12.98
CA LEU A 92 -3.64 2.79 13.84
C LEU A 92 -2.63 2.96 14.97
N SER A 93 -2.26 1.86 15.63
CA SER A 93 -1.29 1.89 16.72
C SER A 93 0.09 2.39 16.29
N TYR A 94 0.58 2.01 15.11
CA TYR A 94 1.86 2.58 14.66
C TYR A 94 1.72 4.03 14.21
N GLY A 95 0.63 4.40 13.54
CA GLY A 95 0.40 5.79 13.13
C GLY A 95 0.45 6.71 14.35
N GLU A 96 -0.26 6.35 15.42
CA GLU A 96 -0.23 7.05 16.71
C GLU A 96 1.16 7.12 17.33
N LEU A 97 1.96 6.05 17.24
CA LEU A 97 3.32 6.05 17.79
C LEU A 97 4.24 6.98 17.00
N ILE A 98 4.20 6.90 15.67
CA ILE A 98 5.12 7.58 14.76
C ILE A 98 4.82 9.08 14.72
N PHE A 99 3.55 9.47 14.68
CA PHE A 99 3.15 10.88 14.61
C PHE A 99 3.41 11.67 15.90
N LYS A 100 3.86 11.03 16.98
CA LYS A 100 4.42 11.76 18.14
C LYS A 100 5.75 12.44 17.81
N GLN A 101 6.53 11.88 16.90
CA GLN A 101 7.90 12.33 16.62
C GLN A 101 8.10 12.82 15.19
N TYR A 102 7.30 12.32 14.25
CA TYR A 102 7.45 12.60 12.82
C TYR A 102 6.18 13.26 12.25
N ASP A 103 6.34 14.03 11.18
CA ASP A 103 5.24 14.68 10.46
C ASP A 103 4.72 13.83 9.28
N ARG A 104 5.39 12.73 8.97
CA ARG A 104 5.06 11.80 7.87
C ARG A 104 5.69 10.44 8.10
N PHE A 105 5.25 9.43 7.36
CA PHE A 105 5.87 8.10 7.35
C PHE A 105 5.70 7.40 6.00
N ILE A 106 6.45 6.31 5.83
CA ILE A 106 6.30 5.33 4.73
C ILE A 106 5.84 3.99 5.33
N GLY A 107 4.75 3.40 4.85
CA GLY A 107 4.21 2.12 5.30
C GLY A 107 4.52 0.96 4.35
N LEU A 108 4.86 -0.20 4.92
CA LEU A 108 5.07 -1.47 4.23
C LEU A 108 4.40 -2.64 4.99
N GLU A 109 4.06 -3.69 4.25
CA GLU A 109 3.61 -4.99 4.79
C GLU A 109 4.76 -6.00 4.70
N ASP A 110 4.68 -7.11 5.44
CA ASP A 110 5.71 -8.14 5.51
C ASP A 110 5.95 -8.90 4.19
N ASP A 111 5.09 -8.74 3.19
CA ASP A 111 5.19 -9.38 1.88
C ASP A 111 5.43 -8.42 0.71
N ILE A 112 6.04 -7.26 1.01
CA ILE A 112 6.41 -6.26 0.00
C ILE A 112 7.91 -6.33 -0.31
N GLN A 113 8.21 -6.60 -1.57
CA GLN A 113 9.56 -6.47 -2.07
C GLN A 113 9.74 -5.05 -2.63
N THR A 114 10.78 -4.35 -2.21
CA THR A 114 11.13 -3.00 -2.68
C THR A 114 12.18 -3.06 -3.80
N HIS A 115 12.10 -2.14 -4.75
CA HIS A 115 13.17 -1.82 -5.69
C HIS A 115 14.24 -0.97 -5.00
N PRO A 116 15.54 -1.01 -5.37
CA PRO A 116 16.58 -0.19 -4.73
C PRO A 116 16.33 1.33 -4.71
N TYR A 117 15.48 1.85 -5.60
CA TYR A 117 15.11 3.27 -5.67
C TYR A 117 13.81 3.61 -4.94
N PHE A 118 13.19 2.67 -4.22
CA PHE A 118 11.91 2.87 -3.56
C PHE A 118 11.98 3.99 -2.51
N LEU A 119 12.99 3.99 -1.63
CA LEU A 119 13.13 5.04 -0.61
C LEU A 119 13.37 6.42 -1.22
N SER A 120 14.20 6.53 -2.27
CA SER A 120 14.41 7.80 -2.99
C SER A 120 13.09 8.32 -3.57
N TYR A 121 12.36 7.49 -4.31
CA TYR A 121 11.06 7.86 -4.87
C TYR A 121 10.07 8.33 -3.80
N MET A 122 9.94 7.57 -2.71
CA MET A 122 8.98 7.89 -1.64
C MET A 122 9.34 9.22 -0.96
N ASN A 123 10.61 9.45 -0.64
CA ASN A 123 11.03 10.69 -0.01
C ASN A 123 10.90 11.89 -0.95
N ASP A 124 11.30 11.75 -2.22
CA ASP A 124 11.17 12.82 -3.22
C ASP A 124 9.68 13.20 -3.41
N ALA A 125 8.79 12.22 -3.52
CA ALA A 125 7.35 12.46 -3.66
C ALA A 125 6.75 13.08 -2.40
N LEU A 126 7.07 12.57 -1.21
CA LEU A 126 6.58 13.13 0.06
C LEU A 126 7.08 14.55 0.32
N ASN A 127 8.29 14.89 -0.13
CA ASN A 127 8.81 16.24 -0.09
C ASN A 127 8.10 17.15 -1.10
N PHE A 128 7.93 16.71 -2.35
CA PHE A 128 7.33 17.52 -3.40
C PHE A 128 5.86 17.87 -3.13
N TYR A 129 5.07 16.91 -2.64
CA TYR A 129 3.64 17.08 -2.41
C TYR A 129 3.27 17.57 -1.00
N GLN A 130 4.26 17.89 -0.15
CA GLN A 130 3.99 18.26 1.25
C GLN A 130 3.00 19.44 1.38
N ASP A 131 3.07 20.41 0.47
CA ASP A 131 2.20 21.60 0.51
C ASP A 131 0.90 21.43 -0.30
N ASN A 132 0.80 20.37 -1.11
CA ASN A 132 -0.38 20.10 -1.91
C ASN A 132 -1.41 19.30 -1.10
N GLN A 133 -2.26 20.03 -0.37
CA GLN A 133 -3.30 19.45 0.48
C GLN A 133 -4.33 18.58 -0.27
N ARG A 134 -4.37 18.60 -1.61
CA ARG A 134 -5.23 17.68 -2.37
C ARG A 134 -4.63 16.28 -2.49
N VAL A 135 -3.33 16.13 -2.30
CA VAL A 135 -2.64 14.84 -2.25
C VAL A 135 -2.75 14.26 -0.83
N MET A 136 -3.54 13.20 -0.69
CA MET A 136 -3.72 12.50 0.59
C MET A 136 -2.56 11.55 0.88
N ALA A 137 -2.11 10.81 -0.14
CA ALA A 137 -1.12 9.77 -0.01
C ALA A 137 -0.27 9.62 -1.27
N VAL A 138 0.88 8.98 -1.12
CA VAL A 138 1.74 8.52 -2.21
C VAL A 138 1.80 7.00 -2.12
N THR A 139 1.75 6.30 -3.26
CA THR A 139 2.12 4.88 -3.35
C THR A 139 3.33 4.69 -4.25
N ALA A 140 4.09 3.63 -4.00
CA ALA A 140 5.19 3.16 -4.82
C ALA A 140 4.79 2.01 -5.76
N PHE A 141 3.59 1.45 -5.56
CA PHE A 141 3.08 0.39 -6.40
C PHE A 141 2.44 0.96 -7.66
N THR A 142 2.56 0.26 -8.78
CA THR A 142 1.73 0.48 -9.97
C THR A 142 1.55 -0.83 -10.72
N HIS A 143 0.50 -0.93 -11.54
CA HIS A 143 0.22 -2.12 -12.35
C HIS A 143 1.18 -2.22 -13.55
N GLN A 144 2.48 -2.41 -13.28
CA GLN A 144 3.57 -2.34 -14.27
C GLN A 144 3.27 -3.13 -15.55
N ILE A 145 2.76 -4.36 -15.41
CA ILE A 145 2.42 -5.22 -16.56
C ILE A 145 1.32 -4.59 -17.43
N ALA A 146 0.32 -3.96 -16.83
CA ALA A 146 -0.74 -3.26 -17.55
C ALA A 146 -0.23 -1.96 -18.19
N ASN A 147 0.59 -1.21 -17.44
CA ASN A 147 1.02 0.14 -17.79
C ASN A 147 2.00 0.13 -18.96
N THR A 148 3.02 -0.72 -18.88
CA THR A 148 4.04 -0.90 -19.93
C THR A 148 3.44 -1.37 -21.26
N LYS A 149 2.29 -2.06 -21.23
CA LYS A 149 1.55 -2.48 -22.43
C LYS A 149 0.51 -1.46 -22.88
N SER A 150 0.25 -0.40 -22.12
CA SER A 150 -0.79 0.59 -22.39
C SER A 150 -0.29 1.70 -23.31
N LYS A 151 -0.87 1.82 -24.51
CA LYS A 151 -0.59 2.96 -25.40
C LYS A 151 -0.91 4.30 -24.71
N THR A 152 -2.02 4.36 -23.97
CA THR A 152 -2.44 5.56 -23.23
C THR A 152 -1.38 6.01 -22.21
N LEU A 153 -0.74 5.09 -21.49
CA LEU A 153 0.25 5.43 -20.46
C LEU A 153 1.65 5.60 -21.04
N ARG A 154 2.02 4.85 -22.09
CA ARG A 154 3.29 5.02 -22.80
C ARG A 154 3.44 6.39 -23.47
N THR A 155 2.35 7.04 -23.83
CA THR A 155 2.34 8.40 -24.40
C THR A 155 1.88 9.45 -23.40
N TYR A 156 1.76 9.10 -22.11
CA TYR A 156 1.39 10.04 -21.07
C TYR A 156 2.61 10.89 -20.70
N PRO A 157 2.49 12.23 -20.59
CA PRO A 157 3.66 13.10 -20.49
C PRO A 157 4.28 13.20 -19.09
N HIS A 158 3.65 12.61 -18.06
CA HIS A 158 4.14 12.71 -16.68
C HIS A 158 4.57 11.35 -16.12
N ASP A 159 5.58 11.39 -15.25
CA ASP A 159 6.10 10.20 -14.57
C ASP A 159 5.18 9.68 -13.45
N VAL A 160 4.14 10.45 -13.09
CA VAL A 160 3.18 10.11 -12.03
C VAL A 160 1.73 10.31 -12.46
N LEU A 161 0.81 9.54 -11.87
CA LEU A 161 -0.64 9.61 -12.04
C LEU A 161 -1.30 10.01 -10.72
N PHE A 162 -2.50 10.56 -10.82
CA PHE A 162 -3.35 10.86 -9.67
C PHE A 162 -4.64 10.05 -9.78
N SER A 163 -5.08 9.43 -8.69
CA SER A 163 -6.27 8.58 -8.68
C SER A 163 -6.97 8.63 -7.32
N TYR A 164 -8.25 8.27 -7.28
CA TYR A 164 -8.92 7.98 -6.00
C TYR A 164 -8.62 6.57 -5.50
N ALA A 165 -7.94 5.74 -6.30
CA ALA A 165 -7.44 4.45 -5.85
C ALA A 165 -6.28 4.64 -4.87
N PHE A 166 -6.23 3.76 -3.86
CA PHE A 166 -5.11 3.57 -2.95
C PHE A 166 -4.77 2.07 -2.86
N HIS A 167 -3.49 1.71 -2.80
CA HIS A 167 -3.01 0.38 -2.42
C HIS A 167 -1.89 0.51 -1.37
N SER A 168 -1.85 -0.41 -0.42
CA SER A 168 -0.96 -0.40 0.74
C SER A 168 0.43 -1.01 0.50
N TRP A 169 0.79 -1.29 -0.76
CA TRP A 169 2.02 -2.01 -1.11
C TRP A 169 3.23 -1.08 -1.25
N GLY A 170 3.57 -0.39 -0.16
CA GLY A 170 4.52 0.72 -0.18
C GLY A 170 3.78 2.03 -0.42
N TRP A 171 3.51 2.74 0.66
CA TRP A 171 2.76 3.98 0.64
C TRP A 171 3.31 4.98 1.65
N GLY A 172 2.89 6.23 1.58
CA GLY A 172 3.31 7.26 2.52
C GLY A 172 2.25 8.34 2.65
N MET A 173 2.23 8.95 3.83
CA MET A 173 1.25 9.97 4.20
C MET A 173 1.82 10.86 5.30
N TRP A 174 1.24 12.05 5.43
CA TRP A 174 1.62 13.03 6.44
C TRP A 174 0.58 13.10 7.56
N LYS A 175 1.01 13.57 8.72
CA LYS A 175 0.25 13.59 9.97
C LYS A 175 -1.06 14.35 9.84
N ASP A 176 -1.00 15.55 9.29
CA ASP A 176 -2.15 16.43 9.08
C ASP A 176 -3.22 15.79 8.16
N ARG A 177 -2.82 14.90 7.24
CA ARG A 177 -3.77 14.14 6.40
C ARG A 177 -4.31 12.92 7.14
N TRP A 178 -3.46 12.21 7.87
CA TRP A 178 -3.86 11.07 8.70
C TRP A 178 -4.96 11.45 9.69
N GLU A 179 -4.82 12.60 10.35
CA GLU A 179 -5.76 13.11 11.35
C GLU A 179 -7.13 13.50 10.75
N GLN A 180 -7.23 13.67 9.42
CA GLN A 180 -8.49 13.98 8.72
C GLN A 180 -9.30 12.73 8.35
N ILE A 181 -8.81 11.53 8.65
CA ILE A 181 -9.44 10.27 8.26
C ILE A 181 -10.18 9.67 9.46
N ASP A 182 -11.49 9.45 9.29
CA ASP A 182 -12.23 8.57 10.21
C ASP A 182 -11.95 7.12 9.83
N TRP A 183 -11.02 6.51 10.56
CA TRP A 183 -10.57 5.13 10.32
C TRP A 183 -11.54 4.06 10.81
N ILE A 184 -12.53 4.42 11.63
CA ILE A 184 -13.41 3.48 12.31
C ILE A 184 -14.79 3.44 11.66
N HIS A 185 -15.36 4.61 11.37
CA HIS A 185 -16.69 4.70 10.81
C HIS A 185 -16.66 4.94 9.31
N ALA A 186 -17.37 4.07 8.60
CA ALA A 186 -17.47 4.15 7.16
C ALA A 186 -18.93 4.19 6.72
N ASP A 187 -19.45 5.41 6.59
CA ASP A 187 -20.70 5.60 5.86
C ASP A 187 -20.43 5.66 4.36
N ILE A 188 -20.68 4.52 3.69
CA ILE A 188 -20.58 4.36 2.24
C ILE A 188 -21.96 4.45 1.55
N SER A 189 -23.03 4.72 2.30
CA SER A 189 -24.40 4.66 1.78
C SER A 189 -24.64 5.65 0.65
N TRP A 190 -24.08 6.86 0.77
CA TRP A 190 -24.13 7.91 -0.25
C TRP A 190 -23.49 7.45 -1.57
N PHE A 191 -22.39 6.67 -1.48
CA PHE A 191 -21.66 6.14 -2.64
C PHE A 191 -22.43 4.99 -3.28
N VAL A 192 -22.88 4.02 -2.49
CA VAL A 192 -23.54 2.80 -3.01
C VAL A 192 -24.94 3.07 -3.56
N ARG A 193 -25.68 4.01 -2.95
CA ARG A 193 -27.07 4.31 -3.34
C ARG A 193 -27.18 5.33 -4.48
N SER A 194 -26.12 6.08 -4.79
CA SER A 194 -26.11 7.06 -5.87
C SER A 194 -25.47 6.49 -7.14
N PRO A 195 -26.24 6.23 -8.22
CA PRO A 195 -25.67 5.72 -9.47
C PRO A 195 -24.59 6.64 -10.04
N LYS A 196 -24.78 7.96 -9.93
CA LYS A 196 -23.79 8.96 -10.36
C LYS A 196 -22.46 8.77 -9.64
N HIS A 197 -22.49 8.71 -8.31
CA HIS A 197 -21.26 8.62 -7.53
C HIS A 197 -20.62 7.25 -7.61
N TRP A 198 -21.42 6.19 -7.68
CA TRP A 198 -20.95 4.84 -7.95
C TRP A 198 -20.17 4.78 -9.26
N ILE A 199 -20.72 5.29 -10.38
CA ILE A 199 -20.04 5.27 -11.69
C ILE A 199 -18.75 6.10 -11.65
N ILE A 200 -18.83 7.34 -11.15
CA ILE A 200 -17.67 8.26 -11.17
C ILE A 200 -16.55 7.73 -10.27
N GLY A 201 -16.85 7.36 -9.03
CA GLY A 201 -15.86 6.85 -8.09
C GLY A 201 -15.24 5.55 -8.59
N THR A 202 -16.05 4.65 -9.14
CA THR A 202 -15.58 3.41 -9.79
C THR A 202 -14.60 3.71 -10.91
N ILE A 203 -14.89 4.62 -11.84
CA ILE A 203 -13.98 4.96 -12.94
C ILE A 203 -12.69 5.61 -12.42
N LEU A 204 -12.81 6.62 -11.56
CA LEU A 204 -11.68 7.41 -11.08
C LEU A 204 -10.81 6.70 -10.04
N SER A 205 -11.30 5.58 -9.47
CA SER A 205 -10.52 4.65 -8.66
C SER A 205 -10.04 3.43 -9.46
N TRP A 206 -10.04 3.47 -10.79
CA TRP A 206 -9.66 2.34 -11.65
C TRP A 206 -10.36 1.02 -11.32
N PHE A 207 -11.65 1.12 -11.00
CA PHE A 207 -12.54 0.03 -10.60
C PHE A 207 -12.27 -0.59 -9.22
N HIS A 208 -11.34 -0.03 -8.44
CA HIS A 208 -11.04 -0.49 -7.08
C HIS A 208 -12.26 -0.44 -6.15
N LEU A 209 -13.03 0.66 -6.19
CA LEU A 209 -14.23 0.85 -5.37
C LEU A 209 -15.42 -0.04 -5.73
N ILE A 210 -15.33 -0.91 -6.75
CA ILE A 210 -16.36 -1.93 -6.98
C ILE A 210 -16.42 -2.91 -5.79
N ALA A 211 -15.26 -3.24 -5.21
CA ALA A 211 -15.16 -4.19 -4.12
C ALA A 211 -15.92 -3.73 -2.87
N ILE A 212 -15.92 -2.42 -2.56
CA ILE A 212 -16.58 -1.87 -1.36
C ILE A 212 -18.09 -2.10 -1.37
N ARG A 213 -18.72 -2.07 -2.56
CA ARG A 213 -20.16 -2.33 -2.73
C ARG A 213 -20.48 -3.79 -2.49
N ASN A 214 -19.65 -4.71 -2.98
CA ASN A 214 -19.84 -6.14 -2.78
C ASN A 214 -19.69 -6.52 -1.29
N SER A 215 -18.74 -5.91 -0.59
CA SER A 215 -18.59 -6.11 0.86
C SER A 215 -19.76 -5.52 1.67
N SER A 216 -20.39 -4.43 1.19
CA SER A 216 -21.54 -3.83 1.89
C SER A 216 -22.78 -4.71 1.94
N ILE A 217 -22.96 -5.56 0.92
CA ILE A 217 -24.05 -6.55 0.86
C ILE A 217 -23.87 -7.60 1.97
N ASN A 218 -22.62 -7.85 2.41
CA ASN A 218 -22.27 -8.87 3.41
C ASN A 218 -21.94 -8.27 4.80
N GLY A 219 -22.24 -7.00 5.03
CA GLY A 219 -21.88 -6.29 6.28
C GLY A 219 -20.46 -5.72 6.22
N TYR A 220 -20.31 -4.56 5.56
CA TYR A 220 -19.01 -3.88 5.43
C TYR A 220 -18.42 -3.53 6.79
N THR A 221 -17.16 -3.91 7.00
CA THR A 221 -16.34 -3.47 8.13
C THR A 221 -15.00 -2.98 7.59
N VAL A 222 -14.51 -1.85 8.09
CA VAL A 222 -13.24 -1.25 7.63
C VAL A 222 -12.08 -2.22 7.85
N GLY A 223 -12.10 -2.99 8.94
CA GLY A 223 -11.04 -3.90 9.40
C GLY A 223 -10.08 -4.42 8.32
N ASN A 224 -10.45 -5.49 7.61
CA ASN A 224 -9.58 -6.09 6.59
C ASN A 224 -9.62 -5.38 5.22
N LEU A 225 -10.39 -4.30 5.09
CA LEU A 225 -10.62 -3.57 3.82
C LEU A 225 -10.25 -2.09 3.98
N TRP A 226 -9.28 -1.79 4.84
CA TRP A 226 -8.91 -0.43 5.23
C TRP A 226 -8.33 0.39 4.06
N ASP A 227 -7.71 -0.28 3.09
CA ASP A 227 -7.18 0.31 1.85
C ASP A 227 -8.31 0.72 0.88
N LEU A 228 -9.37 -0.09 0.80
CA LEU A 228 -10.62 0.27 0.11
C LEU A 228 -11.34 1.41 0.81
N HIS A 229 -11.36 1.40 2.15
CA HIS A 229 -11.90 2.49 2.95
C HIS A 229 -11.17 3.80 2.65
N LEU A 230 -9.84 3.77 2.62
CA LEU A 230 -9.03 4.93 2.29
C LEU A 230 -9.33 5.42 0.86
N SER A 231 -9.44 4.52 -0.13
CA SER A 231 -9.87 4.90 -1.48
C SER A 231 -11.25 5.61 -1.50
N HIS A 232 -12.18 5.16 -0.65
CA HIS A 232 -13.49 5.79 -0.51
C HIS A 232 -13.40 7.17 0.16
N VAL A 233 -12.55 7.33 1.19
CA VAL A 233 -12.26 8.62 1.83
C VAL A 233 -11.67 9.61 0.84
N LEU A 234 -10.68 9.18 0.04
CA LEU A 234 -10.09 9.98 -1.04
C LEU A 234 -11.18 10.52 -1.98
N TYR A 235 -12.05 9.64 -2.47
CA TYR A 235 -13.13 10.04 -3.35
C TYR A 235 -14.11 11.00 -2.67
N ARG A 236 -14.52 10.71 -1.42
CA ARG A 236 -15.48 11.52 -0.66
C ARG A 236 -14.97 12.93 -0.39
N GLN A 237 -13.66 13.08 -0.18
CA GLN A 237 -13.02 14.35 0.16
C GLN A 237 -12.41 15.08 -1.06
N ASP A 238 -12.58 14.56 -2.29
CA ASP A 238 -11.91 15.06 -3.51
C ASP A 238 -10.38 15.15 -3.37
N LYS A 239 -9.80 14.15 -2.69
CA LYS A 239 -8.37 13.99 -2.47
C LYS A 239 -7.83 12.86 -3.32
N VAL A 240 -6.57 12.95 -3.73
CA VAL A 240 -5.94 12.00 -4.66
C VAL A 240 -4.76 11.29 -4.01
N CYS A 241 -4.48 10.08 -4.49
CA CYS A 241 -3.24 9.36 -4.26
C CYS A 241 -2.33 9.54 -5.47
N VAL A 242 -1.03 9.70 -5.24
CA VAL A 242 0.01 9.76 -6.28
C VAL A 242 0.55 8.36 -6.56
N TRP A 243 0.64 8.01 -7.84
CA TRP A 243 1.10 6.71 -8.33
C TRP A 243 2.24 6.88 -9.34
N PRO A 244 3.26 6.01 -9.39
CA PRO A 244 4.15 5.94 -10.54
C PRO A 244 3.35 5.60 -11.80
N SER A 245 3.61 6.30 -12.90
CA SER A 245 2.78 6.16 -14.11
C SER A 245 3.05 4.88 -14.88
N LEU A 246 4.29 4.39 -14.92
CA LEU A 246 4.70 3.29 -15.79
C LEU A 246 5.33 2.10 -15.06
N TYR A 247 6.28 2.35 -14.16
CA TYR A 247 7.08 1.32 -13.49
C TYR A 247 6.87 1.36 -11.99
N SER A 248 6.83 0.18 -11.38
CA SER A 248 6.59 0.03 -9.95
C SER A 248 7.91 0.06 -9.19
N TYR A 249 7.92 0.68 -8.00
CA TYR A 249 9.05 0.64 -7.07
C TYR A 249 8.87 -0.41 -5.98
N THR A 250 7.70 -1.06 -5.94
CA THR A 250 7.40 -2.19 -5.07
C THR A 250 6.68 -3.29 -5.84
N ARG A 251 6.71 -4.51 -5.33
CA ARG A 251 5.86 -5.61 -5.77
C ARG A 251 5.41 -6.43 -4.57
N ASN A 252 4.20 -6.98 -4.61
CA ASN A 252 3.68 -7.84 -3.57
C ASN A 252 3.93 -9.31 -3.94
N PHE A 253 4.60 -10.06 -3.05
CA PHE A 253 4.93 -11.47 -3.24
C PHE A 253 4.23 -12.39 -2.21
N GLY A 254 3.14 -11.89 -1.60
CA GLY A 254 2.31 -12.59 -0.62
C GLY A 254 1.07 -13.28 -1.18
N PHE A 255 0.87 -13.24 -2.51
CA PHE A 255 -0.23 -13.92 -3.20
C PHE A 255 0.07 -15.40 -3.46
N ASP A 256 0.53 -16.13 -2.44
CA ASP A 256 0.82 -17.57 -2.46
C ASP A 256 -0.23 -18.40 -1.71
N GLY A 257 -1.30 -17.76 -1.24
CA GLY A 257 -2.39 -18.36 -0.47
C GLY A 257 -2.21 -18.28 1.06
N THR A 258 -1.09 -17.78 1.56
CA THR A 258 -0.82 -17.65 3.01
C THR A 258 -1.36 -16.37 3.64
N GLY A 259 -1.60 -15.33 2.83
CA GLY A 259 -2.10 -14.03 3.31
C GLY A 259 -3.57 -14.06 3.79
N VAL A 260 -4.00 -12.96 4.42
CA VAL A 260 -5.36 -12.81 5.02
C VAL A 260 -6.48 -13.13 4.03
N HIS A 261 -6.33 -12.70 2.77
CA HIS A 261 -7.32 -12.94 1.72
C HIS A 261 -7.16 -14.27 0.99
N THR A 262 -6.14 -15.07 1.32
CA THR A 262 -5.89 -16.43 0.81
C THR A 262 -5.79 -16.56 -0.72
N PHE A 263 -5.61 -15.45 -1.43
CA PHE A 263 -5.45 -15.46 -2.88
C PHE A 263 -4.10 -16.07 -3.24
N ASN A 264 -4.13 -16.98 -4.22
CA ASN A 264 -2.93 -17.58 -4.79
C ASN A 264 -2.91 -17.25 -6.28
N PHE A 265 -2.19 -16.19 -6.64
CA PHE A 265 -1.95 -15.85 -8.03
C PHE A 265 -0.58 -16.40 -8.41
N GLU A 266 -0.50 -17.08 -9.56
CA GLU A 266 0.80 -17.35 -10.16
C GLU A 266 1.53 -16.02 -10.47
N SER A 267 2.85 -16.09 -10.62
CA SER A 267 3.68 -15.00 -11.17
C SER A 267 2.96 -14.29 -12.33
N ASN A 268 3.08 -12.96 -12.41
CA ASN A 268 2.56 -12.06 -13.47
C ASN A 268 1.27 -11.25 -13.20
N VAL A 269 0.69 -11.25 -12.00
CA VAL A 269 -0.36 -10.26 -11.66
C VAL A 269 0.24 -9.13 -10.81
N VAL A 270 0.93 -9.51 -9.75
CA VAL A 270 1.51 -8.60 -8.74
C VAL A 270 2.92 -8.98 -8.32
N ASP A 271 3.30 -10.26 -8.47
CA ASP A 271 4.68 -10.74 -8.38
C ASP A 271 5.29 -10.78 -9.79
N PHE A 272 5.90 -9.67 -10.19
CA PHE A 272 6.53 -9.46 -11.50
C PHE A 272 7.98 -9.05 -11.32
N GLU A 273 8.87 -9.37 -12.26
CA GLU A 273 10.23 -8.83 -12.24
C GLU A 273 10.23 -7.31 -12.36
N PHE A 274 11.01 -6.65 -11.51
CA PHE A 274 11.18 -5.22 -11.62
C PHE A 274 11.70 -4.87 -13.02
N ALA A 275 11.06 -3.89 -13.64
CA ALA A 275 11.70 -3.19 -14.74
C ALA A 275 12.86 -2.34 -14.20
N SER A 276 13.45 -1.51 -15.05
CA SER A 276 14.43 -0.50 -14.62
C SER A 276 13.75 0.86 -14.47
N PRO A 277 13.04 1.16 -13.36
CA PRO A 277 12.51 2.50 -13.12
C PRO A 277 13.67 3.49 -13.00
N LYS A 278 13.37 4.77 -13.28
CA LYS A 278 14.32 5.87 -13.01
C LYS A 278 14.51 5.99 -11.50
N GLU A 279 15.66 6.50 -11.06
CA GLU A 279 15.87 6.82 -9.64
C GLU A 279 15.05 8.03 -9.21
N HIS A 280 15.08 9.09 -10.01
CA HIS A 280 14.33 10.32 -9.79
C HIS A 280 13.26 10.51 -10.86
N LEU A 281 12.03 10.78 -10.43
CA LEU A 281 10.91 11.12 -11.32
C LEU A 281 10.73 12.62 -11.40
N THR A 282 10.19 13.08 -12.52
CA THR A 282 9.68 14.45 -12.61
C THR A 282 8.25 14.50 -12.08
N PHE A 283 8.06 15.11 -10.92
CA PHE A 283 6.75 15.32 -10.33
C PHE A 283 6.04 16.52 -10.96
N THR A 284 4.71 16.50 -10.93
CA THR A 284 3.85 17.56 -11.50
C THR A 284 2.73 17.87 -10.52
N ASN A 285 2.20 19.09 -10.51
CA ASN A 285 0.96 19.41 -9.79
C ASN A 285 -0.29 19.31 -10.67
N GLU A 286 -0.14 18.89 -11.93
CA GLU A 286 -1.23 18.74 -12.89
C GLU A 286 -2.06 17.47 -12.60
N ILE A 287 -3.09 17.62 -11.77
CA ILE A 287 -4.01 16.54 -11.41
C ILE A 287 -5.01 16.29 -12.55
N ASN A 288 -4.75 15.27 -13.37
CA ASN A 288 -5.67 14.84 -14.43
C ASN A 288 -6.68 13.80 -13.91
N LEU A 289 -7.95 14.19 -13.79
CA LEU A 289 -9.08 13.29 -13.45
C LEU A 289 -10.06 13.11 -14.63
N ASN A 290 -9.56 13.10 -15.86
CA ASN A 290 -10.38 12.85 -17.04
C ASN A 290 -10.95 11.42 -17.01
N LYS A 291 -12.28 11.31 -16.92
CA LYS A 291 -12.97 10.01 -16.77
C LYS A 291 -12.66 9.02 -17.90
N TRP A 292 -12.51 9.47 -19.14
CA TRP A 292 -12.19 8.58 -20.26
C TRP A 292 -10.75 8.05 -20.19
N PHE A 293 -9.81 8.91 -19.78
CA PHE A 293 -8.45 8.48 -19.49
C PHE A 293 -8.43 7.40 -18.40
N HIS A 294 -9.09 7.67 -17.26
CA HIS A 294 -9.17 6.73 -16.14
C HIS A 294 -9.91 5.43 -16.48
N PHE A 295 -10.98 5.50 -17.28
CA PHE A 295 -11.69 4.31 -17.75
C PHE A 295 -10.76 3.40 -18.57
N LYS A 296 -9.99 3.96 -19.51
CA LYS A 296 -9.03 3.18 -20.30
C LYS A 296 -7.94 2.53 -19.44
N VAL A 297 -7.44 3.24 -18.42
CA VAL A 297 -6.45 2.71 -17.48
C VAL A 297 -7.06 1.60 -16.64
N GLY A 298 -8.16 1.87 -15.95
CA GLY A 298 -8.85 0.91 -15.09
C GLY A 298 -9.33 -0.34 -15.83
N PHE A 299 -9.78 -0.20 -17.08
CA PHE A 299 -10.15 -1.36 -17.91
C PHE A 299 -8.99 -2.31 -18.14
N ARG A 300 -7.77 -1.80 -18.38
CA ARG A 300 -6.59 -2.66 -18.51
C ARG A 300 -6.26 -3.35 -17.20
N TYR A 301 -6.42 -2.67 -16.07
CA TYR A 301 -6.15 -3.26 -14.76
C TYR A 301 -7.13 -4.38 -14.48
N ALA A 302 -8.43 -4.15 -14.73
CA ALA A 302 -9.46 -5.16 -14.60
C ALA A 302 -9.19 -6.40 -15.48
N LEU A 303 -8.69 -6.23 -16.70
CA LEU A 303 -8.28 -7.37 -17.54
C LEU A 303 -7.17 -8.19 -16.88
N VAL A 304 -6.10 -7.55 -16.38
CA VAL A 304 -4.99 -8.24 -15.70
C VAL A 304 -5.50 -9.02 -14.49
N TRP A 305 -6.35 -8.40 -13.67
CA TRP A 305 -6.96 -9.06 -12.52
C TRP A 305 -7.87 -10.23 -12.93
N ALA A 306 -8.74 -10.04 -13.92
CA ALA A 306 -9.64 -11.08 -14.41
C ALA A 306 -8.85 -12.31 -14.93
N PHE A 307 -7.77 -12.08 -15.70
CA PHE A 307 -6.88 -13.16 -16.11
C PHE A 307 -6.24 -13.89 -14.92
N GLY A 308 -5.80 -13.15 -13.90
CA GLY A 308 -5.27 -13.70 -12.65
C GLY A 308 -6.27 -14.62 -11.94
N PHE A 309 -7.50 -14.14 -11.72
CA PHE A 309 -8.56 -14.92 -11.10
C PHE A 309 -8.94 -16.16 -11.90
N VAL A 310 -9.13 -16.05 -13.22
CA VAL A 310 -9.46 -17.19 -14.09
C VAL A 310 -8.39 -18.28 -13.98
N LYS A 311 -7.12 -17.91 -13.98
CA LYS A 311 -6.01 -18.85 -13.85
C LYS A 311 -6.00 -19.55 -12.49
N MET A 312 -6.17 -18.78 -11.41
CA MET A 312 -6.29 -19.33 -10.05
C MET A 312 -7.41 -20.37 -9.93
N PHE A 313 -8.61 -20.06 -10.45
CA PHE A 313 -9.74 -20.99 -10.39
C PHE A 313 -9.51 -22.26 -11.21
N LYS A 314 -8.93 -22.15 -12.42
CA LYS A 314 -8.57 -23.33 -13.23
C LYS A 314 -7.60 -24.26 -12.49
N ASN A 315 -6.56 -23.71 -11.87
CA ASN A 315 -5.58 -24.50 -11.14
C ASN A 315 -6.16 -25.18 -9.90
N LYS A 316 -7.09 -24.51 -9.20
CA LYS A 316 -7.80 -25.11 -8.05
C LYS A 316 -8.67 -26.30 -8.46
N ILE A 317 -9.24 -26.27 -9.65
CA ILE A 317 -10.01 -27.39 -10.22
C ILE A 317 -9.06 -28.52 -10.63
N LEU A 318 -7.98 -28.22 -11.33
CA LEU A 318 -7.02 -29.21 -11.82
C LEU A 318 -6.29 -29.97 -10.70
N ARG A 319 -5.99 -29.32 -9.56
CA ARG A 319 -5.36 -29.97 -8.40
C ARG A 319 -6.29 -30.90 -7.60
N LYS A 320 -7.59 -30.94 -7.92
CA LYS A 320 -8.56 -31.84 -7.30
C LYS A 320 -8.74 -33.17 -8.07
N PHE A 321 -8.07 -33.32 -9.22
CA PHE A 321 -8.03 -34.53 -10.03
C PHE A 321 -6.60 -35.08 -10.07
#